data_AF-A0A6G4ZS05-F1
#
_entry.id   AF-A0A6G4ZS05-F1
#
_cell.length_a   1.000
_cell.length_b   1.000
_cell.length_c   1.000
_cell.angle_alpha   90.00
_cell.angle_beta   90.00
_cell.angle_gamma   90.00
#
_symmetry.space_group_name_H-M   'P 1'
#
loop_
_entity.id
_entity.type
_entity.pdbx_description
1 polymer ?
#
loop_
_entity_poly.entity_id
_entity_poly.type
_entity_poly.pdbx_seq_one_letter_code
_entity_poly.pdbx_strand_id
1 'polypeptide(L)'
;MRSSFLLFFLIFFLSSLQSDVIDHLRKIENKANIHQMRNIDFIYMINLDQRPEKLEKSLKQLHPYGIYPYRFSAINGWELTLEEINAVGVKYAPGMDNNLMASSYLTNRNFKIHNELICVYDRTYFGHCMM
;
A
#
# COMPACT_ATOMS: atom_id res chain seq x y z
N MET A 1 37.09 22.03 -3.76
CA MET A 1 36.92 20.62 -3.35
C MET A 1 36.05 20.41 -2.09
N ARG A 2 35.10 21.29 -1.75
CA ARG A 2 34.21 21.12 -0.57
C ARG A 2 32.73 20.87 -0.91
N SER A 3 32.28 21.28 -2.09
CA SER A 3 30.86 21.20 -2.50
C SER A 3 30.43 19.79 -2.93
N SER A 4 31.31 19.01 -3.59
CA SER A 4 30.96 17.65 -4.07
C SER A 4 30.76 16.62 -2.94
N PHE A 5 31.41 16.80 -1.78
CA PHE A 5 31.25 15.90 -0.62
C PHE A 5 29.91 16.10 0.09
N LEU A 6 29.43 17.34 0.18
CA LEU A 6 28.13 17.68 0.75
C LEU A 6 26.98 17.15 -0.12
N LEU A 7 27.13 17.22 -1.45
CA LEU A 7 26.14 16.67 -2.39
C LEU A 7 26.03 15.15 -2.29
N PHE A 8 27.17 14.45 -2.13
CA PHE A 8 27.19 13.01 -1.91
C PHE A 8 26.50 12.60 -0.61
N PHE A 9 26.73 13.34 0.48
CA PHE A 9 26.07 13.10 1.77
C PHE A 9 24.56 13.32 1.69
N LEU A 10 24.12 14.34 0.94
CA LEU A 10 22.69 14.66 0.75
C LEU A 10 21.97 13.56 -0.05
N ILE A 11 22.59 13.03 -1.10
CA ILE A 11 22.02 11.94 -1.92
C ILE A 11 21.95 10.64 -1.11
N PHE A 12 22.96 10.35 -0.29
CA PHE A 12 22.98 9.16 0.57
C PHE A 12 21.90 9.24 1.66
N PHE A 13 21.65 10.42 2.24
CA PHE A 13 20.58 10.64 3.23
C PHE A 13 19.17 10.59 2.63
N LEU A 14 18.99 10.97 1.37
CA LEU A 14 17.70 10.87 0.69
C LEU A 14 17.37 9.43 0.24
N SER A 15 18.38 8.56 0.19
CA SER A 15 18.23 7.15 -0.21
C SER A 15 17.72 6.25 0.93
N SER A 16 17.71 6.73 2.17
CA SER A 16 17.33 5.93 3.35
C SER A 16 15.84 6.04 3.72
N LEU A 17 15.07 6.88 3.03
CA LEU A 17 13.60 6.77 3.04
C LEU A 17 13.17 5.70 2.03
N GLN A 18 13.51 4.45 2.32
CA GLN A 18 13.01 3.31 1.57
C GLN A 18 12.08 2.52 2.48
N SER A 19 10.80 2.56 2.15
CA SER A 19 9.87 1.55 2.61
C SER A 19 10.13 0.29 1.78
N ASP A 20 10.22 -0.87 2.41
CA ASP A 20 10.35 -2.17 1.73
C ASP A 20 9.05 -2.58 1.01
N VAL A 21 8.12 -1.64 0.79
CA VAL A 21 6.89 -1.84 0.02
C VAL A 21 7.14 -2.53 -1.31
N ILE A 22 8.28 -2.28 -1.97
CA ILE A 22 8.62 -2.91 -3.26
C ILE A 22 8.59 -4.43 -3.18
N ASP A 23 9.12 -5.02 -2.10
CA ASP A 23 9.15 -6.47 -1.90
C ASP A 23 7.76 -7.04 -1.60
N HIS A 24 6.83 -6.18 -1.18
CA HIS A 24 5.43 -6.51 -0.93
C HIS A 24 4.50 -6.20 -2.13
N LEU A 25 5.01 -5.63 -3.23
CA LEU A 25 4.20 -5.38 -4.43
C LEU A 25 4.01 -6.67 -5.23
N ARG A 26 2.77 -6.98 -5.59
CA ARG A 26 2.48 -8.07 -6.52
C ARG A 26 2.56 -7.59 -7.96
N LYS A 27 3.32 -8.31 -8.79
CA LYS A 27 3.35 -8.09 -10.23
C LYS A 27 1.99 -8.47 -10.84
N ILE A 28 1.48 -7.59 -11.68
CA ILE A 28 0.28 -7.85 -12.49
C ILE A 28 0.68 -8.72 -13.69
N GLU A 29 0.04 -9.87 -13.84
CA GLU A 29 0.30 -10.83 -14.92
C GLU A 29 -0.84 -10.87 -15.93
N ASN A 30 -0.56 -11.18 -17.20
CA ASN A 30 -1.61 -11.40 -18.22
C ASN A 30 -2.52 -10.17 -18.50
N LYS A 31 -1.96 -8.96 -18.34
CA LYS A 31 -2.65 -7.72 -18.73
C LYS A 31 -2.77 -7.66 -20.26
N ALA A 32 -3.99 -7.75 -20.79
CA ALA A 32 -4.26 -7.74 -22.24
C ALA A 32 -5.19 -6.59 -22.69
N ASN A 33 -5.17 -6.27 -23.98
CA ASN A 33 -5.98 -5.17 -24.54
C ASN A 33 -7.50 -5.44 -24.53
N ILE A 34 -7.91 -6.70 -24.31
CA ILE A 34 -9.32 -7.09 -24.22
C ILE A 34 -10.07 -6.42 -23.05
N HIS A 35 -9.33 -5.82 -22.12
CA HIS A 35 -9.86 -5.15 -20.93
C HIS A 35 -10.07 -3.63 -21.12
N GLN A 36 -9.75 -3.10 -22.30
CA GLN A 36 -9.89 -1.68 -22.63
C GLN A 36 -11.21 -1.43 -23.37
N MET A 37 -11.77 -0.22 -23.21
CA MET A 37 -12.89 0.25 -24.04
C MET A 37 -12.69 1.71 -24.41
N ARG A 38 -13.49 2.24 -25.35
CA ARG A 38 -13.35 3.64 -25.79
C ARG A 38 -13.42 4.59 -24.58
N ASN A 39 -12.37 5.40 -24.40
CA ASN A 39 -12.18 6.36 -23.30
C ASN A 39 -12.01 5.74 -21.90
N ILE A 40 -11.81 4.42 -21.79
CA ILE A 40 -11.50 3.75 -20.52
C ILE A 40 -10.30 2.85 -20.76
N ASP A 41 -9.19 3.21 -20.14
CA ASP A 41 -7.93 2.50 -20.32
C ASP A 41 -8.01 1.07 -19.83
N PHE A 42 -8.67 0.81 -18.69
CA PHE A 42 -8.78 -0.53 -18.11
C PHE A 42 -9.89 -0.60 -17.05
N ILE A 43 -10.58 -1.74 -16.98
CA ILE A 43 -11.53 -2.04 -15.90
C ILE A 43 -10.96 -3.14 -15.02
N TYR A 44 -10.81 -2.86 -13.72
CA TYR A 44 -10.26 -3.80 -12.75
C TYR A 44 -11.34 -4.37 -11.83
N MET A 45 -11.24 -5.67 -11.55
CA MET A 45 -11.99 -6.31 -10.46
C MET A 45 -11.00 -6.85 -9.43
N ILE A 46 -11.06 -6.28 -8.23
CA ILE A 46 -10.13 -6.56 -7.13
C ILE A 46 -10.88 -7.07 -5.90
N ASN A 47 -10.20 -7.86 -5.06
CA ASN A 47 -10.68 -8.29 -3.74
C ASN A 47 -12.02 -9.03 -3.74
N LEU A 48 -12.19 -9.99 -4.64
CA LEU A 48 -13.38 -10.84 -4.72
C LEU A 48 -13.12 -12.31 -4.43
N ASP A 49 -11.91 -12.67 -3.99
CA ASP A 49 -11.52 -14.06 -3.72
C ASP A 49 -12.41 -14.68 -2.64
N GLN A 50 -12.77 -13.88 -1.63
CA GLN A 50 -13.66 -14.25 -0.54
C GLN A 50 -15.16 -14.04 -0.86
N ARG A 51 -15.49 -13.58 -2.08
CA ARG A 51 -16.86 -13.25 -2.52
C ARG A 51 -17.13 -13.71 -3.97
N PRO A 52 -16.96 -15.02 -4.25
CA PRO A 52 -17.08 -15.56 -5.61
C PRO A 52 -18.47 -15.31 -6.23
N GLU A 53 -19.51 -15.24 -5.42
CA GLU A 53 -20.88 -14.93 -5.86
C GLU A 53 -21.01 -13.53 -6.45
N LYS A 54 -20.28 -12.55 -5.89
CA LYS A 54 -20.26 -11.18 -6.41
C LYS A 54 -19.45 -11.10 -7.69
N LEU A 55 -18.33 -11.82 -7.76
CA LEU A 55 -17.54 -11.94 -8.98
C LEU A 55 -18.39 -12.47 -10.13
N GLU A 56 -19.07 -13.60 -9.93
CA GLU A 56 -19.91 -14.21 -10.95
C GLU A 56 -21.05 -13.27 -11.38
N LYS A 57 -21.74 -12.65 -10.41
CA LYS A 57 -22.81 -11.69 -10.70
C LYS A 57 -22.32 -10.50 -11.52
N SER A 58 -21.18 -9.91 -11.15
CA SER A 58 -20.60 -8.78 -11.87
C SER A 58 -20.18 -9.18 -13.29
N LEU A 59 -19.55 -10.34 -13.49
CA LEU A 59 -19.20 -10.83 -14.83
C LEU A 59 -20.45 -11.03 -15.70
N LYS A 60 -21.50 -11.66 -15.15
CA LYS A 60 -22.79 -11.83 -15.85
C LYS A 60 -23.43 -10.50 -16.25
N GLN A 61 -23.31 -9.47 -15.43
CA GLN A 61 -23.89 -8.15 -15.71
C GLN A 61 -23.08 -7.34 -16.74
N LEU A 62 -21.76 -7.55 -16.79
CA LEU A 62 -20.85 -6.81 -17.69
C LEU A 62 -20.76 -7.44 -19.08
N HIS A 63 -20.90 -8.77 -19.17
CA HIS A 63 -20.79 -9.52 -20.41
C HIS A 63 -21.66 -8.99 -21.57
N PRO A 64 -22.95 -8.61 -21.38
CA PRO A 64 -23.78 -8.08 -22.46
C PRO A 64 -23.27 -6.78 -23.09
N TYR A 65 -22.41 -6.05 -22.39
CA TYR A 65 -21.81 -4.80 -22.87
C TYR A 65 -20.44 -5.01 -23.52
N GLY A 66 -19.98 -6.26 -23.66
CA GLY A 66 -18.64 -6.57 -24.16
C GLY A 66 -17.53 -6.10 -23.22
N ILE A 67 -17.84 -5.91 -21.93
CA ILE A 67 -16.89 -5.48 -20.92
C ILE A 67 -16.27 -6.72 -20.27
N TYR A 68 -14.95 -6.83 -20.36
CA TYR A 68 -14.17 -7.92 -19.77
C TYR A 68 -13.19 -7.35 -18.75
N PRO A 69 -13.56 -7.24 -17.46
CA PRO A 69 -12.67 -6.72 -16.44
C PRO A 69 -11.45 -7.63 -16.26
N TYR A 70 -10.31 -7.03 -15.97
CA TYR A 70 -9.15 -7.77 -15.50
C TYR A 70 -9.26 -8.04 -14.00
N ARG A 71 -9.36 -9.32 -13.64
CA ARG A 71 -9.44 -9.75 -12.25
C ARG A 71 -8.06 -10.04 -11.69
N PHE A 72 -7.76 -9.51 -10.52
CA PHE A 72 -6.62 -9.93 -9.73
C PHE A 72 -6.93 -9.87 -8.22
N SER A 73 -6.21 -10.69 -7.46
CA SER A 73 -6.26 -10.67 -6.01
C SER A 73 -5.39 -9.52 -5.50
N ALA A 74 -6.01 -8.51 -4.86
CA ALA A 74 -5.21 -7.55 -4.10
C ALA A 74 -4.88 -8.16 -2.73
N ILE A 75 -3.97 -7.50 -2.02
CA ILE A 75 -3.52 -7.96 -0.71
C ILE A 75 -4.70 -7.88 0.27
N ASN A 76 -4.99 -9.00 0.94
CA ASN A 76 -5.96 -9.04 2.02
C ASN A 76 -5.29 -8.52 3.30
N GLY A 77 -5.60 -7.29 3.71
CA GLY A 77 -5.01 -6.67 4.89
C GLY A 77 -5.25 -7.45 6.20
N TRP A 78 -6.24 -8.36 6.23
CA TRP A 78 -6.53 -9.22 7.38
C TRP A 78 -5.56 -10.39 7.53
N GLU A 79 -4.87 -10.76 6.45
CA GLU A 79 -3.94 -11.90 6.41
C GLU A 79 -2.48 -11.47 6.57
N LEU A 80 -2.21 -10.16 6.65
CA LEU A 80 -0.85 -9.66 6.80
C LEU A 80 -0.31 -9.93 8.21
N THR A 81 0.92 -10.42 8.29
CA THR A 81 1.63 -10.53 9.58
C THR A 81 2.03 -9.15 10.09
N LEU A 82 2.37 -9.05 11.38
CA LEU A 82 2.84 -7.78 11.94
C LEU A 82 4.19 -7.36 11.35
N GLU A 83 5.02 -8.31 10.95
CA GLU A 83 6.26 -8.06 10.23
C GLU A 83 5.97 -7.41 8.88
N GLU A 84 5.02 -7.95 8.10
CA GLU A 84 4.61 -7.39 6.81
C GLU A 84 3.98 -6.00 6.98
N ILE A 85 3.10 -5.82 7.97
CA ILE A 85 2.53 -4.51 8.31
C ILE A 85 3.65 -3.52 8.64
N ASN A 86 4.56 -3.86 9.55
CA ASN A 86 5.64 -2.95 9.94
C ASN A 86 6.64 -2.65 8.83
N ALA A 87 6.82 -3.56 7.88
CA ALA A 87 7.66 -3.36 6.69
C ALA A 87 7.04 -2.37 5.70
N VAL A 88 5.71 -2.39 5.53
CA VAL A 88 5.02 -1.49 4.58
C VAL A 88 4.65 -0.12 5.15
N GLY A 89 4.59 0.03 6.47
CA GLY A 89 4.24 1.30 7.10
C GLY A 89 5.38 2.33 7.08
N VAL A 90 5.05 3.59 7.41
CA VAL A 90 6.01 4.69 7.42
C VAL A 90 6.69 4.79 8.77
N LYS A 91 8.03 4.76 8.80
CA LYS A 91 8.80 4.99 10.03
C LYS A 91 8.92 6.48 10.32
N TYR A 92 8.68 6.87 11.57
CA TYR A 92 8.90 8.26 11.98
C TYR A 92 10.39 8.60 11.99
N ALA A 93 10.73 9.68 11.29
CA ALA A 93 12.10 10.14 11.08
C ALA A 93 12.28 11.59 11.56
N PRO A 94 13.52 12.02 11.88
CA PRO A 94 13.80 13.40 12.23
C PRO A 94 13.33 14.38 11.14
N GLY A 95 12.59 15.42 11.55
CA GLY A 95 12.06 16.45 10.66
C GLY A 95 10.61 16.22 10.21
N MET A 96 9.99 15.10 10.58
CA MET A 96 8.54 14.90 10.42
C MET A 96 7.76 15.67 11.50
N ASP A 97 6.55 16.15 11.15
CA ASP A 97 5.65 16.80 12.11
C ASP A 97 5.18 15.78 13.17
N ASN A 98 5.28 16.18 14.44
CA ASN A 98 4.93 15.34 15.58
C ASN A 98 3.51 15.58 16.12
N ASN A 99 2.74 16.46 15.49
CA ASN A 99 1.35 16.77 15.87
C ASN A 99 0.32 15.97 15.06
N LEU A 100 0.76 14.96 14.31
CA LEU A 100 -0.11 14.09 13.54
C LEU A 100 -0.58 12.91 14.40
N MET A 101 -1.88 12.62 14.37
CA MET A 101 -2.46 11.44 15.00
C MET A 101 -2.33 10.25 14.04
N ALA A 102 -1.81 9.13 14.52
CA ALA A 102 -1.63 7.92 13.73
C ALA A 102 -1.86 6.65 14.56
N SER A 103 -2.01 5.52 13.85
CA SER A 103 -2.03 4.19 14.46
C SER A 103 -0.64 3.56 14.46
N SER A 104 -0.30 2.86 15.53
CA SER A 104 0.85 1.95 15.59
C SER A 104 0.43 0.55 16.05
N TYR A 105 1.16 -0.46 15.58
CA TYR A 105 0.97 -1.86 15.95
C TYR A 105 2.22 -2.35 16.67
N LEU A 106 2.12 -2.54 18.00
CA LEU A 106 3.27 -2.88 18.84
C LEU A 106 3.30 -4.36 19.21
N THR A 107 4.48 -4.97 19.08
CA THR A 107 4.73 -6.39 19.41
C THR A 107 4.42 -6.70 20.88
N ASN A 108 4.69 -5.75 21.79
CA ASN A 108 4.46 -5.91 23.23
C ASN A 108 3.00 -5.67 23.68
N ARG A 109 2.07 -5.39 22.75
CA ARG A 109 0.66 -5.12 23.05
C ARG A 109 -0.32 -6.05 22.35
N ASN A 110 0.11 -7.26 21.97
CA ASN A 110 -0.74 -8.29 21.37
C ASN A 110 -1.57 -7.76 20.19
N PHE A 111 -0.93 -7.04 19.25
CA PHE A 111 -1.56 -6.60 18.00
C PHE A 111 -2.76 -5.65 18.15
N LYS A 112 -2.98 -5.06 19.33
CA LYS A 112 -4.01 -4.03 19.50
C LYS A 112 -3.55 -2.71 18.89
N ILE A 113 -4.42 -2.12 18.07
CA ILE A 113 -4.24 -0.78 17.49
C ILE A 113 -4.01 0.22 18.61
N HIS A 114 -2.95 1.02 18.48
CA HIS A 114 -2.69 2.14 19.37
C HIS A 114 -2.73 3.45 18.60
N ASN A 115 -3.70 4.31 18.93
CA ASN A 115 -3.76 5.66 18.39
C ASN A 115 -2.92 6.58 19.28
N GLU A 116 -1.94 7.25 18.69
CA GLU A 116 -1.05 8.16 19.39
C GLU A 116 -0.57 9.27 18.44
N LEU A 117 -0.04 10.34 19.02
CA LEU A 117 0.70 11.33 18.24
C LEU A 117 2.00 10.70 17.76
N ILE A 118 2.36 10.98 16.50
CA ILE A 118 3.61 10.52 15.92
C ILE A 118 4.77 11.20 16.66
N CYS A 119 5.55 10.45 17.44
CA CYS A 119 6.64 11.06 18.22
C CYS A 119 7.83 10.12 18.51
N VAL A 120 7.71 8.82 18.20
CA VAL A 120 8.73 7.81 18.54
C VAL A 120 9.57 7.48 17.32
N TYR A 121 10.88 7.78 17.38
CA TYR A 121 11.83 7.45 16.31
C TYR A 121 11.82 5.96 15.99
N ASP A 122 11.97 5.63 14.70
CA ASP A 122 12.00 4.28 14.13
C ASP A 122 10.71 3.44 14.34
N ARG A 123 9.68 4.01 14.97
CA ARG A 123 8.36 3.38 15.06
C ARG A 123 7.61 3.53 13.74
N THR A 124 6.99 2.44 13.32
CA THR A 124 6.10 2.42 12.17
C THR A 124 4.71 2.97 12.55
N TYR A 125 4.23 3.92 11.75
CA TYR A 125 2.94 4.57 11.90
C TYR A 125 2.10 4.45 10.63
N PHE A 126 0.79 4.37 10.82
CA PHE A 126 -0.21 4.41 9.77
C PHE A 126 -1.10 5.63 9.97
N GLY A 127 -1.07 6.54 9.01
CA GLY A 127 -1.96 7.70 9.01
C GLY A 127 -3.41 7.24 8.92
N HIS A 128 -4.26 7.86 9.73
CA HIS A 128 -5.70 7.76 9.49
C HIS A 128 -6.05 8.66 8.32
N CYS A 129 -6.84 8.16 7.36
CA CYS A 129 -7.65 9.08 6.57
C CYS A 129 -8.59 9.77 7.56
N MET A 130 -8.34 11.03 7.87
CA MET A 130 -9.36 11.88 8.47
C MET A 130 -10.46 12.02 7.42
N MET A 131 -11.52 11.23 7.56
CA MET A 131 -12.77 11.45 6.84
C MET A 131 -13.39 12.78 7.28
#